data_AF-A0A7S3WRW6-F1
#
_entry.id   AF-A0A7S3WRW6-F1
#
_cell.length_a   1.000
_cell.length_b   1.000
_cell.length_c   1.000
_cell.angle_alpha   90.00
_cell.angle_beta   90.00
_cell.angle_gamma   90.00
#
_symmetry.space_group_name_H-M   'P 1'
#
loop_
_entity.id
_entity.type
_entity.pdbx_description
1 polymer ?
#
loop_
_entity_poly.entity_id
_entity_poly.type
_entity_poly.pdbx_seq_one_letter_code
_entity_poly.pdbx_strand_id
1 'polypeptide(L)'
;PPPPPPPPPLLLTPAAPLPPAPPPRPPPPPPRPTGAARDRVQPPSATPSAANLMQQALRKKVNHKLVENKAEVVQLVESALGDLGDVEAAAQALKVLEEAADTFGLALAGEPWGARLGSIKKKGGDSHFDAAQCARADEAHRRLSSLSTMAAWRGLLRTRQMQADSAAKAACSGEASCSRLQTVERLSESLRLLSKTVSEVTGDSGYESALREMAARHVPQTLNDDAAAARLSSAALATASRAVAEKELAGLRAEAALTQRFRAPQTLAVLRAAREVVQDVANFLPASEELSRS
;
A
#
# COMPACT_ATOMS: atom_id res chain seq x y z
N PRO A 1 57.00 12.12 10.78
CA PRO A 1 55.62 12.27 10.24
C PRO A 1 55.31 13.78 10.13
N PRO A 2 54.83 14.28 8.98
CA PRO A 2 54.46 15.69 8.86
C PRO A 2 53.22 16.02 9.71
N PRO A 3 53.07 17.25 10.21
CA PRO A 3 51.90 17.65 11.00
C PRO A 3 50.63 17.68 10.13
N PRO A 4 49.45 17.42 10.73
CA PRO A 4 48.20 17.45 9.99
C PRO A 4 47.89 18.86 9.44
N PRO A 5 47.25 18.95 8.26
CA PRO A 5 46.88 20.24 7.68
C PRO A 5 45.85 20.97 8.57
N PRO A 6 45.86 22.31 8.59
CA PRO A 6 44.89 23.09 9.33
C PRO A 6 43.47 22.89 8.76
N PRO A 7 42.43 22.98 9.62
CA PRO A 7 41.05 22.84 9.18
C PRO A 7 40.67 23.97 8.21
N PRO A 8 39.76 23.71 7.25
CA PRO A 8 39.29 24.72 6.31
C PRO A 8 38.52 25.83 7.04
N PRO A 9 38.52 27.07 6.49
CA PRO A 9 37.80 28.19 7.07
C PRO A 9 36.29 27.91 7.05
N LEU A 10 35.62 28.17 8.16
CA LEU A 10 34.16 28.10 8.28
C LEU A 10 33.55 29.14 7.33
N LEU A 11 32.97 28.67 6.23
CA LEU A 11 32.14 29.47 5.36
C LEU A 11 30.89 29.88 6.14
N LEU A 12 30.77 31.18 6.43
CA LEU A 12 29.57 31.82 6.93
C LEU A 12 28.41 31.51 5.98
N THR A 13 27.48 30.68 6.44
CA THR A 13 26.18 30.49 5.79
C THR A 13 25.39 31.80 5.86
N PRO A 14 24.86 32.33 4.75
CA PRO A 14 23.94 33.47 4.81
C PRO A 14 22.67 33.06 5.56
N ALA A 15 22.25 33.92 6.49
CA ALA A 15 21.04 33.77 7.28
C ALA A 15 19.82 33.61 6.36
N ALA A 16 18.94 32.67 6.72
CA ALA A 16 17.65 32.50 6.06
C ALA A 16 16.83 33.82 6.13
N PRO A 17 16.14 34.21 5.05
CA PRO A 17 15.30 35.40 5.06
C PRO A 17 14.15 35.20 6.06
N LEU A 18 14.00 36.16 6.98
CA LEU A 18 12.87 36.24 7.91
C LEU A 18 11.56 36.33 7.12
N PRO A 19 10.49 35.67 7.56
CA PRO A 19 9.18 35.78 6.94
C PRO A 19 8.66 37.23 7.02
N PRO A 20 7.92 37.70 6.00
CA PRO A 20 7.39 39.06 5.99
C PRO A 20 6.42 39.29 7.16
N ALA A 21 6.49 40.48 7.74
CA ALA A 21 5.62 40.89 8.84
C ALA A 21 4.14 40.81 8.44
N PRO A 22 3.25 40.33 9.33
CA PRO A 22 1.82 40.30 9.06
C PRO A 22 1.27 41.73 8.90
N PRO A 23 0.27 41.94 8.02
CA PRO A 23 -0.32 43.25 7.81
C PRO A 23 -0.97 43.79 9.10
N PRO A 24 -0.99 45.12 9.30
CA PRO A 24 -1.59 45.73 10.47
C PRO A 24 -3.09 45.41 10.54
N ARG A 25 -3.56 45.05 11.74
CA ARG A 25 -4.98 44.76 11.98
C ARG A 25 -5.83 45.99 11.68
N PRO A 26 -6.98 45.85 11.01
CA PRO A 26 -7.90 46.97 10.82
C PRO A 26 -8.40 47.49 12.18
N PRO A 27 -8.65 48.81 12.31
CA PRO A 27 -9.15 49.38 13.55
C PRO A 27 -10.53 48.82 13.91
N PRO A 28 -10.85 48.71 15.21
CA PRO A 28 -12.14 48.21 15.65
C PRO A 28 -13.27 49.13 15.18
N PRO A 29 -14.44 48.58 14.80
CA PRO A 29 -15.59 49.38 14.41
C PRO A 29 -16.09 50.22 15.61
N PRO A 30 -16.67 51.41 15.35
CA PRO A 30 -17.18 52.27 16.40
C PRO A 30 -18.31 51.57 17.18
N PRO A 31 -18.47 51.86 18.48
CA PRO A 31 -19.54 51.31 19.29
C PRO A 31 -20.90 51.76 18.72
N ARG A 32 -21.78 50.80 18.43
CA ARG A 32 -23.16 51.09 18.02
C ARG A 32 -23.95 51.64 19.21
N PRO A 33 -24.84 52.62 18.98
CA PRO A 33 -25.67 53.19 20.02
C PRO A 33 -26.60 52.14 20.62
N THR A 34 -26.60 52.07 21.96
CA THR A 34 -27.62 51.39 22.76
C THR A 34 -28.98 52.02 22.50
N GLY A 35 -29.89 51.28 21.88
CA GLY A 35 -31.24 51.74 21.62
C GLY A 35 -32.19 50.63 21.22
N ALA A 36 -33.15 50.40 22.11
CA ALA A 36 -34.45 49.76 21.91
C ALA A 36 -34.53 48.24 21.72
N ALA A 37 -35.21 47.62 22.69
CA ALA A 37 -35.80 46.29 22.64
C ALA A 37 -36.58 46.07 21.32
N ARG A 38 -36.20 45.02 20.60
CA ARG A 38 -37.06 44.35 19.62
C ARG A 38 -36.85 42.85 19.76
N ASP A 39 -37.96 42.15 20.00
CA ASP A 39 -38.10 40.71 19.98
C ASP A 39 -37.34 40.10 18.78
N ARG A 40 -36.22 39.46 19.07
CA ARG A 40 -35.54 38.59 18.12
C ARG A 40 -36.19 37.22 18.22
N VAL A 41 -37.16 36.98 17.34
CA VAL A 41 -37.60 35.63 16.99
C VAL A 41 -36.35 34.83 16.60
N GLN A 42 -35.99 33.86 17.43
CA GLN A 42 -34.98 32.84 17.12
C GLN A 42 -35.42 32.16 15.82
N PRO A 43 -34.59 32.10 14.76
CA PRO A 43 -34.92 31.28 13.61
C PRO A 43 -35.04 29.81 14.09
N PRO A 44 -36.07 29.06 13.65
CA PRO A 44 -36.24 27.68 14.06
C PRO A 44 -34.99 26.89 13.68
N SER A 45 -34.49 26.11 14.65
CA SER A 45 -33.44 25.12 14.48
C SER A 45 -33.60 24.41 13.13
N ALA A 46 -32.59 24.47 12.28
CA ALA A 46 -32.56 23.79 10.99
C ALA A 46 -33.06 22.34 11.17
N THR A 47 -34.22 22.04 10.61
CA THR A 47 -34.77 20.69 10.61
C THR A 47 -33.72 19.76 10.00
N PRO A 48 -33.37 18.64 10.66
CA PRO A 48 -32.41 17.71 10.10
C PRO A 48 -32.94 17.24 8.75
N SER A 49 -32.16 17.48 7.68
CA SER A 49 -32.48 17.03 6.33
C SER A 49 -32.93 15.56 6.33
N ALA A 50 -33.84 15.19 5.42
CA ALA A 50 -34.31 13.82 5.26
C ALA A 50 -33.14 12.80 5.16
N ALA A 51 -32.03 13.21 4.54
CA ALA A 51 -30.80 12.41 4.48
C ALA A 51 -30.18 12.15 5.88
N ASN A 52 -30.17 13.15 6.75
CA ASN A 52 -29.66 13.02 8.13
C ASN A 52 -30.57 12.12 8.97
N LEU A 53 -31.89 12.21 8.79
CA LEU A 53 -32.85 11.34 9.46
C LEU A 53 -32.70 9.88 9.01
N MET A 54 -32.50 9.63 7.71
CA MET A 54 -32.22 8.29 7.20
C MET A 54 -30.91 7.72 7.76
N GLN A 55 -29.83 8.50 7.78
CA GLN A 55 -28.56 8.06 8.38
C GLN A 55 -28.70 7.74 9.87
N GLN A 56 -29.44 8.56 10.62
CA GLN A 56 -29.71 8.29 12.04
C GLN A 56 -30.55 7.02 12.23
N ALA A 57 -31.55 6.78 11.39
CA ALA A 57 -32.37 5.57 11.44
C ALA A 57 -31.53 4.31 11.15
N LEU A 58 -30.67 4.36 10.14
CA LEU A 58 -29.74 3.26 9.83
C LEU A 58 -28.77 3.00 10.98
N ARG A 59 -28.19 4.05 11.58
CA ARG A 59 -27.31 3.92 12.75
C ARG A 59 -28.03 3.30 13.94
N LYS A 60 -29.28 3.68 14.21
CA LYS A 60 -30.10 3.08 15.28
C LYS A 60 -30.35 1.59 15.03
N LYS A 61 -30.66 1.20 13.79
CA LYS A 61 -30.87 -0.21 13.42
C LYS A 61 -29.60 -1.05 13.61
N VAL A 62 -28.45 -0.54 13.19
CA VAL A 62 -27.14 -1.20 13.39
C VAL A 62 -26.80 -1.31 14.87
N ASN A 63 -26.99 -0.24 15.66
CA ASN A 63 -26.76 -0.27 17.11
C ASN A 63 -27.65 -1.31 17.81
N HIS A 64 -28.92 -1.40 17.42
CA HIS A 64 -29.83 -2.40 17.97
C HIS A 64 -29.33 -3.82 17.69
N LYS A 65 -28.94 -4.10 16.44
CA LYS A 65 -28.35 -5.39 16.04
C LYS A 65 -27.09 -5.74 16.83
N LEU A 66 -26.19 -4.78 17.04
CA LEU A 66 -24.97 -4.97 17.85
C LEU A 66 -25.29 -5.35 19.31
N VAL A 67 -26.32 -4.74 19.89
CA VAL A 67 -26.73 -5.01 21.27
C VAL A 67 -27.46 -6.35 21.40
N GLU A 68 -28.35 -6.68 20.46
CA GLU A 68 -29.06 -7.97 20.44
C GLU A 68 -28.09 -9.15 20.26
N ASN A 69 -27.11 -9.00 19.37
CA ASN A 69 -26.14 -10.05 19.07
C ASN A 69 -24.82 -9.87 19.82
N LYS A 70 -24.87 -9.35 21.05
CA LYS A 70 -23.67 -9.04 21.85
C LYS A 70 -22.70 -10.22 21.96
N ALA A 71 -23.21 -11.44 22.14
CA ALA A 71 -22.38 -12.64 22.26
C ALA A 71 -21.62 -12.95 20.95
N GLU A 72 -22.28 -12.82 19.80
CA GLU A 72 -21.66 -13.02 18.49
C GLU A 72 -20.61 -11.94 18.19
N VAL A 73 -20.87 -10.69 18.58
CA VAL A 73 -19.91 -9.59 18.46
C VAL A 73 -18.66 -9.85 19.32
N VAL A 74 -18.84 -10.33 20.55
CA VAL A 74 -17.72 -10.74 21.41
C VAL A 74 -16.95 -11.89 20.76
N GLN A 75 -17.63 -12.92 20.26
CA GLN A 75 -17.00 -14.05 19.58
C GLN A 75 -16.22 -13.62 18.32
N LEU A 76 -16.72 -12.64 17.55
CA LEU A 76 -16.02 -12.05 16.42
C LEU A 76 -14.71 -11.38 16.87
N VAL A 77 -14.76 -10.57 17.93
CA VAL A 77 -13.58 -9.93 18.51
C VAL A 77 -12.57 -10.97 19.00
N GLU A 78 -13.03 -12.05 19.63
CA GLU A 78 -12.17 -13.13 20.09
C GLU A 78 -11.54 -13.91 18.93
N SER A 79 -12.31 -14.20 17.88
CA SER A 79 -11.80 -14.83 16.65
C SER A 79 -10.72 -13.96 15.99
N ALA A 80 -10.93 -12.64 15.95
CA ALA A 80 -9.95 -11.69 15.41
C ALA A 80 -8.67 -11.58 16.26
N LEU A 81 -8.73 -11.90 17.55
CA LEU A 81 -7.60 -11.96 18.47
C LEU A 81 -6.99 -13.37 18.60
N GLY A 82 -7.61 -14.37 18.00
CA GLY A 82 -7.16 -15.76 18.04
C GLY A 82 -5.91 -16.03 17.21
N ASP A 83 -5.44 -17.27 17.22
CA ASP A 83 -4.32 -17.64 16.36
C ASP A 83 -4.74 -17.57 14.88
N LEU A 84 -3.93 -16.92 14.05
CA LEU A 84 -4.15 -16.77 12.61
C LEU A 84 -3.46 -17.89 11.82
N GLY A 85 -2.63 -18.71 12.46
CA GLY A 85 -1.91 -19.80 11.82
C GLY A 85 -0.87 -19.31 10.81
N ASP A 86 -0.84 -19.95 9.64
CA ASP A 86 0.02 -19.52 8.53
C ASP A 86 -0.55 -18.33 7.75
N VAL A 87 0.21 -17.81 6.80
CA VAL A 87 -0.16 -16.56 6.11
C VAL A 87 -1.32 -16.74 5.13
N GLU A 88 -1.49 -17.91 4.54
CA GLU A 88 -2.65 -18.19 3.68
C GLU A 88 -3.92 -18.32 4.52
N ALA A 89 -3.82 -19.03 5.65
CA ALA A 89 -4.88 -19.12 6.64
C ALA A 89 -5.27 -17.73 7.18
N ALA A 90 -4.29 -16.88 7.48
CA ALA A 90 -4.51 -15.51 7.92
C ALA A 90 -5.21 -14.65 6.86
N ALA A 91 -4.82 -14.75 5.58
CA ALA A 91 -5.46 -14.02 4.49
C ALA A 91 -6.90 -14.49 4.24
N GLN A 92 -7.18 -15.78 4.39
CA GLN A 92 -8.54 -16.32 4.29
C GLN A 92 -9.39 -15.92 5.51
N ALA A 93 -8.82 -15.96 6.71
CA ALA A 93 -9.47 -15.54 7.95
C ALA A 93 -9.85 -14.05 7.89
N LEU A 94 -8.98 -13.20 7.33
CA LEU A 94 -9.27 -11.76 7.15
C LEU A 94 -10.59 -11.55 6.40
N LYS A 95 -10.78 -12.20 5.25
CA LYS A 95 -12.01 -12.04 4.44
C LYS A 95 -13.25 -12.44 5.22
N VAL A 96 -13.19 -13.58 5.91
CA VAL A 96 -14.31 -14.09 6.71
C VAL A 96 -14.62 -13.13 7.87
N LEU A 97 -13.59 -12.59 8.54
CA LEU A 97 -13.74 -11.65 9.64
C LEU A 97 -14.24 -10.28 9.18
N GLU A 98 -13.81 -9.79 8.02
CA GLU A 98 -14.30 -8.54 7.41
C GLU A 98 -15.79 -8.67 7.03
N GLU A 99 -16.20 -9.74 6.36
CA GLU A 99 -17.61 -10.00 6.01
C GLU A 99 -18.51 -10.12 7.26
N ALA A 100 -18.02 -10.81 8.29
CA ALA A 100 -18.72 -10.90 9.57
C ALA A 100 -18.81 -9.54 10.27
N ALA A 101 -17.74 -8.76 10.28
CA ALA A 101 -17.72 -7.42 10.89
C ALA A 101 -18.67 -6.44 10.16
N ASP A 102 -18.69 -6.47 8.83
CA ASP A 102 -19.60 -5.66 8.01
C ASP A 102 -21.07 -5.99 8.28
N THR A 103 -21.38 -7.25 8.55
CA THR A 103 -22.73 -7.68 8.95
C THR A 103 -23.21 -6.97 10.21
N PHE A 104 -22.29 -6.61 11.11
CA PHE A 104 -22.57 -5.86 12.34
C PHE A 104 -22.31 -4.35 12.22
N GLY A 105 -21.92 -3.86 11.04
CA GLY A 105 -21.57 -2.46 10.82
C GLY A 105 -20.27 -2.04 11.52
N LEU A 106 -19.37 -2.99 11.74
CA LEU A 106 -18.02 -2.80 12.29
C LEU A 106 -16.98 -2.83 11.15
N ALA A 107 -17.17 -2.01 10.12
CA ALA A 107 -16.27 -1.98 8.98
C ALA A 107 -14.84 -1.56 9.38
N LEU A 108 -13.82 -2.18 8.77
CA LEU A 108 -12.42 -1.91 9.08
C LEU A 108 -11.98 -0.50 8.66
N ALA A 109 -12.57 0.05 7.60
CA ALA A 109 -12.31 1.41 7.11
C ALA A 109 -13.03 2.51 7.92
N GLY A 110 -13.78 2.13 8.96
CA GLY A 110 -14.60 3.03 9.77
C GLY A 110 -13.93 3.53 11.05
N GLU A 111 -14.75 3.84 12.04
CA GLU A 111 -14.31 4.16 13.40
C GLU A 111 -13.73 2.90 14.09
N PRO A 112 -12.72 3.04 14.98
CA PRO A 112 -12.23 1.93 15.79
C PRO A 112 -13.37 1.21 16.50
N TRP A 113 -13.32 -0.13 16.49
CA TRP A 113 -14.45 -0.94 16.95
C TRP A 113 -14.79 -0.68 18.42
N GLY A 114 -13.81 -0.49 19.30
CA GLY A 114 -14.06 -0.19 20.71
C GLY A 114 -14.70 1.18 20.92
N ALA A 115 -14.27 2.20 20.20
CA ALA A 115 -14.94 3.51 20.20
C ALA A 115 -16.39 3.40 19.70
N ARG A 116 -16.61 2.64 18.63
CA ARG A 116 -17.94 2.40 18.06
C ARG A 116 -18.86 1.70 19.05
N LEU A 117 -18.40 0.64 19.70
CA LEU A 117 -19.16 -0.12 20.70
C LEU A 117 -19.40 0.71 21.98
N GLY A 118 -18.39 1.47 22.41
CA GLY A 118 -18.46 2.36 23.58
C GLY A 118 -19.43 3.54 23.41
N SER A 119 -19.70 3.96 22.17
CA SER A 119 -20.68 5.00 21.86
C SER A 119 -22.14 4.58 22.13
N ILE A 120 -22.39 3.28 22.29
CA ILE A 120 -23.74 2.71 22.47
C ILE A 120 -24.10 2.70 23.95
N LYS A 121 -24.91 3.69 24.35
CA LYS A 121 -25.37 3.87 25.74
C LYS A 121 -26.75 3.27 26.00
N LYS A 122 -26.92 2.68 27.18
CA LYS A 122 -28.19 2.26 27.76
C LYS A 122 -29.01 3.47 28.17
N LYS A 123 -30.32 3.24 28.33
CA LYS A 123 -31.25 4.18 28.95
C LYS A 123 -30.89 4.32 30.44
N GLY A 124 -30.03 5.29 30.77
CA GLY A 124 -29.44 5.46 32.09
C GLY A 124 -27.99 5.97 32.09
N GLY A 125 -27.32 5.95 30.93
CA GLY A 125 -25.96 6.49 30.75
C GLY A 125 -24.84 5.44 30.77
N ASP A 126 -25.11 4.24 31.29
CA ASP A 126 -24.19 3.10 31.26
C ASP A 126 -24.01 2.54 29.85
N SER A 127 -22.83 2.04 29.51
CA SER A 127 -22.56 1.44 28.19
C SER A 127 -23.12 0.02 28.06
N HIS A 128 -23.52 -0.38 26.85
CA HIS A 128 -23.92 -1.77 26.57
C HIS A 128 -22.72 -2.73 26.57
N PHE A 129 -21.55 -2.23 26.19
CA PHE A 129 -20.27 -2.92 26.21
C PHE A 129 -19.44 -2.34 27.35
N ASP A 130 -18.79 -3.21 28.13
CA ASP A 130 -17.90 -2.76 29.20
C ASP A 130 -16.55 -2.25 28.64
N ALA A 131 -15.77 -1.60 29.49
CA ALA A 131 -14.49 -1.02 29.08
C ALA A 131 -13.49 -2.09 28.58
N ALA A 132 -13.53 -3.31 29.12
CA ALA A 132 -12.65 -4.39 28.70
C ALA A 132 -13.03 -4.92 27.32
N GLN A 133 -14.33 -5.05 27.03
CA GLN A 133 -14.88 -5.41 25.72
C GLN A 133 -14.52 -4.37 24.67
N CYS A 134 -14.64 -3.08 25.00
CA CYS A 134 -14.23 -2.01 24.10
C CYS A 134 -12.72 -2.05 23.82
N ALA A 135 -11.88 -2.21 24.85
CA ALA A 135 -10.43 -2.29 24.68
C ALA A 135 -10.00 -3.50 23.83
N ARG A 136 -10.62 -4.67 24.02
CA ARG A 136 -10.37 -5.86 23.18
C ARG A 136 -10.83 -5.65 21.74
N ALA A 137 -11.97 -4.99 21.54
CA ALA A 137 -12.45 -4.67 20.20
C ALA A 137 -11.52 -3.69 19.48
N ASP A 138 -10.96 -2.69 20.16
CA ASP A 138 -9.94 -1.80 19.58
C ASP A 138 -8.66 -2.54 19.23
N GLU A 139 -8.22 -3.50 20.06
CA GLU A 139 -7.06 -4.33 19.72
C GLU A 139 -7.32 -5.24 18.53
N ALA A 140 -8.49 -5.88 18.48
CA ALA A 140 -8.92 -6.69 17.35
C ALA A 140 -8.97 -5.88 16.05
N HIS A 141 -9.55 -4.68 16.10
CA HIS A 141 -9.60 -3.75 14.98
C HIS A 141 -8.19 -3.45 14.46
N ARG A 142 -7.28 -3.02 15.34
CA ARG A 142 -5.90 -2.69 14.95
C ARG A 142 -5.16 -3.89 14.37
N ARG A 143 -5.33 -5.08 14.93
CA ARG A 143 -4.74 -6.32 14.40
C ARG A 143 -5.26 -6.66 13.01
N LEU A 144 -6.57 -6.57 12.79
CA LEU A 144 -7.16 -6.75 11.47
C LEU A 144 -6.72 -5.67 10.47
N SER A 145 -6.54 -4.43 10.91
CA SER A 145 -5.99 -3.35 10.06
C SER A 145 -4.58 -3.71 9.60
N SER A 146 -3.70 -4.15 10.51
CA SER A 146 -2.35 -4.60 10.15
C SER A 146 -2.38 -5.82 9.21
N LEU A 147 -3.27 -6.78 9.44
CA LEU A 147 -3.44 -7.95 8.57
C LEU A 147 -3.96 -7.56 7.17
N SER A 148 -4.88 -6.59 7.09
CA SER A 148 -5.42 -6.07 5.83
C SER A 148 -4.34 -5.35 5.00
N THR A 149 -3.51 -4.52 5.65
CA THR A 149 -2.33 -3.92 5.01
C THR A 149 -1.36 -4.98 4.48
N MET A 150 -1.06 -6.02 5.28
CA MET A 150 -0.21 -7.12 4.86
C MET A 150 -0.80 -7.84 3.64
N ALA A 151 -2.10 -8.15 3.66
CA ALA A 151 -2.77 -8.86 2.58
C ALA A 151 -2.79 -8.06 1.28
N ALA A 152 -2.99 -6.75 1.37
CA ALA A 152 -2.94 -5.84 0.23
C ALA A 152 -1.54 -5.80 -0.41
N TRP A 153 -0.49 -5.59 0.40
CA TRP A 153 0.89 -5.53 -0.11
C TRP A 153 1.35 -6.87 -0.68
N ARG A 154 1.09 -7.98 0.02
CA ARG A 154 1.38 -9.33 -0.48
C ARG A 154 0.65 -9.63 -1.78
N GLY A 155 -0.64 -9.28 -1.85
CA GLY A 155 -1.44 -9.44 -3.07
C GLY A 155 -0.82 -8.70 -4.25
N LEU A 156 -0.43 -7.44 -4.05
CA LEU A 156 0.21 -6.63 -5.08
C LEU A 156 1.56 -7.23 -5.53
N LEU A 157 2.42 -7.61 -4.59
CA LEU A 157 3.73 -8.23 -4.88
C LEU A 157 3.57 -9.53 -5.67
N ARG A 158 2.70 -10.44 -5.22
CA ARG A 158 2.46 -11.72 -5.89
C ARG A 158 1.82 -11.56 -7.26
N THR A 159 0.88 -10.64 -7.42
CA THR A 159 0.31 -10.35 -8.74
C THR A 159 1.39 -9.90 -9.71
N ARG A 160 2.29 -9.00 -9.29
CA ARG A 160 3.41 -8.56 -10.14
C ARG A 160 4.42 -9.67 -10.42
N GLN A 161 4.74 -10.48 -9.42
CA GLN A 161 5.58 -11.67 -9.56
C GLN A 161 5.02 -12.61 -10.64
N MET A 162 3.74 -13.00 -10.53
CA MET A 162 3.08 -13.88 -11.49
C MET A 162 3.03 -13.27 -12.89
N GLN A 163 2.79 -11.97 -13.02
CA GLN A 163 2.80 -11.27 -14.31
C GLN A 163 4.19 -11.31 -14.96
N ALA A 164 5.25 -11.08 -14.19
CA ALA A 164 6.63 -11.16 -14.67
C ALA A 164 6.99 -12.58 -15.13
N ASP A 165 6.67 -13.59 -14.32
CA ASP A 165 6.93 -14.99 -14.66
C ASP A 165 6.13 -15.44 -15.89
N SER A 166 4.88 -15.00 -16.00
CA SER A 166 4.02 -15.28 -17.15
C SER A 166 4.56 -14.63 -18.44
N ALA A 167 4.98 -13.36 -18.37
CA ALA A 167 5.60 -12.66 -19.49
C ALA A 167 6.90 -13.33 -19.94
N ALA A 168 7.75 -13.75 -18.99
CA ALA A 168 8.97 -14.50 -19.28
C ALA A 168 8.68 -15.84 -19.98
N LYS A 169 7.71 -16.61 -19.48
CA LYS A 169 7.31 -17.90 -20.07
C LYS A 169 6.78 -17.71 -21.51
N ALA A 170 5.91 -16.72 -21.74
CA ALA A 170 5.36 -16.44 -23.06
C ALA A 170 6.43 -16.02 -24.08
N ALA A 171 7.44 -15.26 -23.65
CA ALA A 171 8.58 -14.90 -24.51
C ALA A 171 9.43 -16.12 -24.90
N CYS A 172 9.59 -17.09 -24.00
CA CYS A 172 10.36 -18.31 -24.25
C CYS A 172 9.62 -19.33 -25.13
N SER A 173 8.31 -19.51 -24.93
CA SER A 173 7.47 -20.47 -25.66
C SER A 173 7.28 -20.11 -27.14
N GLY A 174 7.50 -18.84 -27.51
CA GLY A 174 7.27 -18.37 -28.87
C GLY A 174 5.78 -18.17 -29.21
N GLU A 175 4.90 -18.26 -28.21
CA GLU A 175 3.46 -17.95 -28.33
C GLU A 175 3.18 -16.45 -28.43
N ALA A 176 4.22 -15.62 -28.39
CA ALA A 176 4.09 -14.19 -28.59
C ALA A 176 3.59 -13.91 -30.02
N SER A 177 2.35 -13.43 -30.13
CA SER A 177 1.73 -12.95 -31.38
C SER A 177 2.37 -11.65 -31.93
N CYS A 178 3.51 -11.25 -31.38
CA CYS A 178 4.15 -9.96 -31.59
C CYS A 178 5.57 -10.14 -32.12
N SER A 179 6.10 -9.10 -32.76
CA SER A 179 7.51 -9.10 -33.20
C SER A 179 8.46 -9.26 -32.02
N ARG A 180 9.66 -9.82 -32.26
CA ARG A 180 10.65 -10.04 -31.20
C ARG A 180 11.03 -8.76 -30.45
N LEU A 181 11.08 -7.62 -31.15
CA LEU A 181 11.31 -6.32 -30.52
C LEU A 181 10.19 -5.96 -29.53
N GLN A 182 8.92 -6.08 -29.97
CA GLN A 182 7.77 -5.85 -29.10
C GLN A 182 7.72 -6.81 -27.90
N THR A 183 8.18 -8.06 -28.08
CA THR A 183 8.32 -9.01 -26.97
C THR A 183 9.30 -8.49 -25.93
N VAL A 184 10.47 -7.99 -26.35
CA VAL A 184 11.47 -7.42 -25.42
C VAL A 184 10.95 -6.14 -24.75
N GLU A 185 10.24 -5.27 -25.47
CA GLU A 185 9.60 -4.08 -24.90
C GLU A 185 8.59 -4.44 -23.80
N ARG A 186 7.76 -5.48 -24.01
CA ARG A 186 6.83 -5.99 -23.00
C ARG A 186 7.56 -6.54 -21.76
N LEU A 187 8.70 -7.21 -21.95
CA LEU A 187 9.53 -7.67 -20.83
C LEU A 187 10.09 -6.48 -20.03
N SER A 188 10.54 -5.42 -20.71
CA SER A 188 10.99 -4.17 -20.06
C SER A 188 9.86 -3.49 -19.30
N GLU A 189 8.66 -3.39 -19.87
CA GLU A 189 7.49 -2.83 -19.18
C GLU A 189 7.12 -3.66 -17.94
N SER A 190 7.13 -4.99 -18.06
CA SER A 190 6.89 -5.90 -16.93
C SER A 190 7.91 -5.69 -15.81
N LEU A 191 9.19 -5.52 -16.16
CA LEU A 191 10.26 -5.21 -15.21
C LEU A 191 10.04 -3.86 -14.52
N ARG A 192 9.68 -2.81 -15.26
CA ARG A 192 9.42 -1.48 -14.71
C ARG A 192 8.24 -1.48 -13.74
N LEU A 193 7.17 -2.21 -14.07
CA LEU A 193 6.01 -2.35 -13.18
C LEU A 193 6.37 -3.10 -11.90
N LEU A 194 7.13 -4.19 -12.03
CA LEU A 194 7.62 -4.98 -10.90
C LEU A 194 8.53 -4.15 -9.97
N SER A 195 9.51 -3.45 -10.53
CA SER A 195 10.46 -2.64 -9.74
C SER A 195 9.78 -1.46 -9.07
N LYS A 196 8.83 -0.81 -9.76
CA LYS A 196 7.99 0.24 -9.19
C LYS A 196 7.19 -0.29 -8.00
N THR A 197 6.47 -1.40 -8.16
CA THR A 197 5.68 -1.99 -7.06
C THR A 197 6.54 -2.37 -5.86
N VAL A 198 7.69 -3.01 -6.09
CA VAL A 198 8.61 -3.36 -4.98
C VAL A 198 9.10 -2.11 -4.27
N SER A 199 9.43 -1.05 -5.01
CA SER A 199 9.90 0.22 -4.43
C SER A 199 8.78 0.97 -3.69
N GLU A 200 7.55 0.95 -4.20
CA GLU A 200 6.39 1.56 -3.54
C GLU A 200 6.05 0.87 -2.22
N VAL A 201 6.15 -0.46 -2.17
CA VAL A 201 5.88 -1.23 -0.95
C VAL A 201 7.04 -1.11 0.04
N THR A 202 8.28 -1.35 -0.39
CA THR A 202 9.44 -1.46 0.53
C THR A 202 10.14 -0.13 0.81
N GLY A 203 9.95 0.87 -0.07
CA GLY A 203 10.53 2.21 0.07
C GLY A 203 9.64 3.20 0.81
N ASP A 204 8.44 2.82 1.21
CA ASP A 204 7.58 3.66 2.05
C ASP A 204 8.21 3.82 3.44
N SER A 205 8.35 5.07 3.89
CA SER A 205 8.78 5.40 5.26
C SER A 205 7.96 4.68 6.35
N GLY A 206 6.72 4.29 6.03
CA GLY A 206 5.86 3.51 6.91
C GLY A 206 6.13 2.01 6.95
N TYR A 207 6.88 1.44 5.99
CA TYR A 207 7.04 -0.01 5.83
C TYR A 207 7.65 -0.69 7.07
N GLU A 208 8.79 -0.17 7.55
CA GLU A 208 9.46 -0.69 8.76
C GLU A 208 8.62 -0.50 10.04
N SER A 209 7.81 0.55 10.10
CA SER A 209 6.87 0.74 11.21
C SER A 209 5.75 -0.28 11.15
N ALA A 210 5.18 -0.51 9.97
CA ALA A 210 4.13 -1.49 9.74
C ALA A 210 4.61 -2.92 10.04
N LEU A 211 5.83 -3.29 9.66
CA LEU A 211 6.41 -4.60 10.03
C LEU A 211 6.54 -4.77 11.54
N ARG A 212 7.00 -3.73 12.26
CA ARG A 212 7.07 -3.77 13.73
C ARG A 212 5.69 -3.88 14.37
N GLU A 213 4.70 -3.18 13.85
CA GLU A 213 3.31 -3.29 14.32
C GLU A 213 2.72 -4.67 14.06
N MET A 214 2.94 -5.24 12.87
CA MET A 214 2.54 -6.61 12.54
C MET A 214 3.19 -7.63 13.50
N ALA A 215 4.48 -7.45 13.81
CA ALA A 215 5.20 -8.28 14.79
C ALA A 215 4.55 -8.23 16.16
N ALA A 216 4.32 -7.01 16.66
CA ALA A 216 3.74 -6.76 17.97
C ALA A 216 2.33 -7.33 18.11
N ARG A 217 1.60 -7.48 16.99
CA ARG A 217 0.23 -7.99 16.95
C ARG A 217 0.14 -9.46 16.53
N HIS A 218 1.26 -10.18 16.47
CA HIS A 218 1.30 -11.58 16.05
C HIS A 218 0.60 -11.81 14.70
N VAL A 219 0.84 -10.91 13.74
CA VAL A 219 0.44 -11.09 12.34
C VAL A 219 1.59 -11.80 11.62
N PRO A 220 1.34 -12.92 10.90
CA PRO A 220 2.37 -13.63 10.17
C PRO A 220 3.10 -12.73 9.17
N GLN A 221 4.44 -12.77 9.17
CA GLN A 221 5.27 -11.91 8.33
C GLN A 221 5.89 -12.70 7.18
N THR A 222 5.52 -12.35 5.94
CA THR A 222 6.18 -12.85 4.73
C THR A 222 6.55 -11.75 3.75
N LEU A 223 6.27 -10.48 4.06
CA LEU A 223 6.40 -9.39 3.09
C LEU A 223 7.83 -9.22 2.56
N ASN A 224 8.84 -9.45 3.40
CA ASN A 224 10.24 -9.44 2.97
C ASN A 224 10.55 -10.59 2.02
N ASP A 225 10.04 -11.79 2.30
CA ASP A 225 10.20 -12.96 1.44
C ASP A 225 9.44 -12.79 0.12
N ASP A 226 8.21 -12.27 0.17
CA ASP A 226 7.39 -11.96 -1.00
C ASP A 226 8.07 -10.88 -1.86
N ALA A 227 8.68 -9.85 -1.25
CA ALA A 227 9.45 -8.82 -1.96
C ALA A 227 10.75 -9.39 -2.57
N ALA A 228 11.45 -10.27 -1.85
CA ALA A 228 12.63 -10.97 -2.37
C ALA A 228 12.26 -11.89 -3.54
N ALA A 229 11.18 -12.65 -3.43
CA ALA A 229 10.65 -13.49 -4.51
C ALA A 229 10.25 -12.66 -5.73
N ALA A 230 9.58 -11.52 -5.53
CA ALA A 230 9.26 -10.57 -6.59
C ALA A 230 10.53 -10.05 -7.28
N ARG A 231 11.58 -9.69 -6.51
CA ARG A 231 12.89 -9.31 -7.08
C ARG A 231 13.51 -10.46 -7.88
N LEU A 232 13.46 -11.69 -7.39
CA LEU A 232 14.01 -12.85 -8.09
C LEU A 232 13.29 -13.16 -9.41
N SER A 233 11.97 -12.91 -9.52
CA SER A 233 11.24 -13.05 -10.80
C SER A 233 11.75 -12.11 -11.89
N SER A 234 12.42 -11.01 -11.55
CA SER A 234 13.11 -10.17 -12.55
C SER A 234 14.22 -10.92 -13.29
N ALA A 235 14.87 -11.91 -12.66
CA ALA A 235 15.88 -12.75 -13.31
C ALA A 235 15.28 -13.62 -14.42
N ALA A 236 14.01 -14.04 -14.28
CA ALA A 236 13.30 -14.74 -15.34
C ALA A 236 13.07 -13.84 -16.56
N LEU A 237 12.77 -12.55 -16.36
CA LEU A 237 12.65 -11.56 -17.44
C LEU A 237 13.98 -11.35 -18.17
N ALA A 238 15.10 -11.22 -17.44
CA ALA A 238 16.44 -11.12 -18.05
C ALA A 238 16.79 -12.36 -18.87
N THR A 239 16.51 -13.55 -18.32
CA THR A 239 16.76 -14.83 -18.99
C THR A 239 15.94 -14.94 -20.28
N ALA A 240 14.65 -14.60 -20.23
CA ALA A 240 13.78 -14.59 -21.40
C ALA A 240 14.23 -13.58 -22.46
N SER A 241 14.61 -12.37 -22.03
CA SER A 241 15.13 -11.31 -22.91
C SER A 241 16.39 -11.76 -23.67
N ARG A 242 17.33 -12.39 -22.94
CA ARG A 242 18.53 -12.99 -23.54
C ARG A 242 18.19 -14.10 -24.52
N ALA A 243 17.25 -14.98 -24.21
CA ALA A 243 16.82 -16.05 -25.11
C ALA A 243 16.21 -15.50 -26.41
N VAL A 244 15.43 -14.42 -26.34
CA VAL A 244 14.88 -13.74 -27.54
C VAL A 244 16.00 -13.15 -28.40
N ALA A 245 16.98 -12.49 -27.77
CA ALA A 245 18.16 -11.94 -28.44
C ALA A 245 19.01 -13.02 -29.12
N GLU A 246 19.26 -14.15 -28.45
CA GLU A 246 20.01 -15.27 -29.01
C GLU A 246 19.29 -15.90 -30.20
N LYS A 247 17.97 -16.08 -30.13
CA LYS A 247 17.15 -16.55 -31.26
C LYS A 247 17.17 -15.59 -32.45
N GLU A 248 17.13 -14.28 -32.20
CA GLU A 248 17.22 -13.26 -33.27
C GLU A 248 18.60 -13.28 -33.95
N LEU A 249 19.67 -13.36 -33.16
CA LEU A 249 21.04 -13.43 -33.67
C LEU A 249 21.30 -14.72 -34.46
N ALA A 250 20.82 -15.86 -33.96
CA ALA A 250 20.90 -17.13 -34.68
C ALA A 250 20.13 -17.07 -36.01
N GLY A 251 18.94 -16.48 -36.00
CA GLY A 251 18.16 -16.23 -37.21
C GLY A 251 18.92 -15.40 -38.24
N LEU A 252 19.52 -14.27 -37.85
CA LEU A 252 20.33 -13.44 -38.74
C LEU A 252 21.50 -14.22 -39.35
N ARG A 253 22.21 -15.04 -38.56
CA ARG A 253 23.36 -15.84 -39.03
C ARG A 253 22.98 -16.91 -40.05
N ALA A 254 21.75 -17.41 -40.01
CA ALA A 254 21.25 -18.42 -40.94
C ALA A 254 20.82 -17.84 -42.30
N GLU A 255 20.62 -16.51 -42.39
CA GLU A 255 20.20 -15.85 -43.64
C GLU A 255 21.34 -15.72 -44.66
N ALA A 256 21.00 -15.58 -45.94
CA ALA A 256 21.97 -15.26 -46.99
C ALA A 256 22.58 -13.86 -46.81
N ALA A 257 23.83 -13.66 -47.27
CA ALA A 257 24.62 -12.45 -47.01
C ALA A 257 23.95 -11.12 -47.44
N LEU A 258 23.18 -11.13 -48.52
CA LEU A 258 22.44 -9.94 -48.96
C LEU A 258 21.30 -9.59 -47.98
N THR A 259 20.50 -10.60 -47.60
CA THR A 259 19.41 -10.46 -46.62
C THR A 259 19.92 -10.06 -45.24
N GLN A 260 21.10 -10.56 -44.84
CA GLN A 260 21.74 -10.19 -43.58
C GLN A 260 21.95 -8.67 -43.48
N ARG A 261 22.40 -8.00 -44.55
CA ARG A 261 22.63 -6.55 -44.55
C ARG A 261 21.35 -5.75 -44.28
N PHE A 262 20.21 -6.20 -44.82
CA PHE A 262 18.92 -5.53 -44.64
C PHE A 262 18.29 -5.80 -43.28
N ARG A 263 18.48 -7.01 -42.71
CA ARG A 263 17.90 -7.40 -41.42
C ARG A 263 18.76 -6.98 -40.22
N ALA A 264 20.07 -6.76 -40.42
CA ALA A 264 21.01 -6.41 -39.36
C ALA A 264 20.57 -5.21 -38.48
N PRO A 265 20.01 -4.11 -39.02
CA PRO A 265 19.53 -3.01 -38.18
C PRO A 265 18.39 -3.42 -37.24
N GLN A 266 17.46 -4.26 -37.71
CA GLN A 266 16.33 -4.75 -36.91
C GLN A 266 16.82 -5.70 -35.81
N THR A 267 17.72 -6.63 -36.16
CA THR A 267 18.37 -7.51 -35.19
C THR A 267 19.15 -6.71 -34.14
N LEU A 268 19.90 -5.67 -34.55
CA LEU A 268 20.63 -4.81 -33.63
C LEU A 268 19.71 -4.08 -32.64
N ALA A 269 18.52 -3.63 -33.09
CA ALA A 269 17.53 -3.02 -32.21
C ALA A 269 17.05 -4.00 -31.12
N VAL A 270 16.74 -5.25 -31.49
CA VAL A 270 16.35 -6.31 -30.53
C VAL A 270 17.47 -6.57 -29.52
N LEU A 271 18.73 -6.69 -29.99
CA LEU A 271 19.88 -6.94 -29.12
C LEU A 271 20.12 -5.80 -28.12
N ARG A 272 19.97 -4.54 -28.56
CA ARG A 272 20.11 -3.36 -27.69
C ARG A 272 19.02 -3.33 -26.63
N ALA A 273 17.76 -3.48 -27.03
CA ALA A 273 16.64 -3.54 -26.10
C ALA A 273 16.80 -4.68 -25.09
N ALA A 274 17.27 -5.85 -25.54
CA ALA A 274 17.46 -6.99 -24.65
C ALA A 274 18.57 -6.75 -23.63
N ARG A 275 19.67 -6.12 -24.06
CA ARG A 275 20.77 -5.70 -23.17
C ARG A 275 20.29 -4.71 -22.11
N GLU A 276 19.44 -3.75 -22.48
CA GLU A 276 18.86 -2.79 -21.53
C GLU A 276 18.07 -3.50 -20.44
N VAL A 277 17.18 -4.44 -20.80
CA VAL A 277 16.45 -5.25 -19.80
C VAL A 277 17.39 -6.00 -18.86
N VAL A 278 18.44 -6.63 -19.38
CA VAL A 278 19.42 -7.34 -18.54
C VAL A 278 20.15 -6.39 -17.59
N GLN A 279 20.54 -5.21 -18.07
CA GLN A 279 21.19 -4.20 -17.24
C GLN A 279 20.26 -3.67 -16.15
N ASP A 280 18.99 -3.42 -16.49
CA ASP A 280 17.99 -2.95 -15.53
C ASP A 280 17.73 -3.99 -14.44
N VAL A 281 17.68 -5.28 -14.79
CA VAL A 281 17.57 -6.37 -13.81
C VAL A 281 18.79 -6.41 -12.90
N ALA A 282 20.00 -6.27 -13.45
CA ALA A 282 21.23 -6.24 -12.65
C ALA A 282 21.26 -5.07 -11.66
N ASN A 283 20.71 -3.91 -12.04
CA ASN A 283 20.59 -2.75 -11.16
C ASN A 283 19.47 -2.92 -10.11
N PHE A 284 18.45 -3.74 -10.41
CA PHE A 284 17.30 -3.97 -9.53
C PHE A 284 17.55 -5.06 -8.48
N LEU A 285 18.34 -6.08 -8.82
CA LEU A 285 18.76 -7.09 -7.85
C LEU A 285 19.71 -6.45 -6.83
N PRO A 286 19.54 -6.72 -5.52
CA PRO A 286 20.54 -6.29 -4.54
C PRO A 286 21.89 -6.88 -4.93
N ALA A 287 22.96 -6.07 -4.82
CA ALA A 287 24.32 -6.56 -5.01
C ALA A 287 24.49 -7.81 -4.15
N SER A 288 24.84 -8.94 -4.75
CA SER A 288 24.81 -10.27 -4.12
C SER A 288 25.75 -10.46 -2.92
N GLU A 289 26.32 -9.39 -2.37
CA GLU A 289 27.09 -9.41 -1.13
C GLU A 289 26.25 -9.77 0.10
N GLU A 290 24.92 -9.60 0.07
CA GLU A 290 24.05 -10.00 1.20
C GLU A 290 23.64 -11.48 1.17
N LEU A 291 23.73 -12.17 0.04
CA LEU A 291 23.43 -13.62 -0.07
C LEU A 291 24.60 -14.52 0.39
N SER A 292 25.77 -13.95 0.65
CA SER A 292 26.95 -14.65 1.20
C SER A 292 27.16 -14.42 2.69
N ARG A 293 26.24 -13.73 3.38
CA ARG A 293 26.33 -13.42 4.82
C ARG A 293 25.25 -14.10 5.69
N SER A 294 24.41 -14.94 5.10
CA SER A 294 23.49 -15.84 5.82
C SER A 294 24.03 -17.26 5.79
#